data_AF-A0A521PXN5-F1
#
_entry.id   AF-A0A521PXN5-F1
#
_cell.length_a   1.000
_cell.length_b   1.000
_cell.length_c   1.000
_cell.angle_alpha   90.00
_cell.angle_beta   90.00
_cell.angle_gamma   90.00
#
_symmetry.space_group_name_H-M   'P 1'
#
loop_
_entity.id
_entity.type
_entity.pdbx_description
1 polymer ?
#
loop_
_entity_poly.entity_id
_entity_poly.type
_entity_poly.pdbx_seq_one_letter_code
_entity_poly.pdbx_strand_id
1 'polypeptide(L)' 'ISINLGFINLLPIPMLDGGHLLFYGIEAVQRRPVSERVQEWAYKSGLAALLTMMVLVTFNDLSSFGLWKSLSGLIG' A
#
# COMPACT_ATOMS: atom_id res chain seq x y z
N ILE A 1 -6.59 22.45 12.24
CA ILE A 1 -5.49 21.64 11.63
C ILE A 1 -5.45 20.23 12.24
N SER A 2 -5.66 20.06 13.56
CA SER A 2 -5.59 18.75 14.25
C SER A 2 -6.61 17.69 13.81
N ILE A 3 -7.82 18.08 13.37
CA ILE A 3 -8.86 17.14 12.91
C ILE A 3 -8.45 16.43 11.61
N ASN A 4 -7.75 17.12 10.71
CA ASN A 4 -7.31 16.55 9.44
C ASN A 4 -6.21 15.48 9.66
N LEU A 5 -5.31 15.75 10.61
CA LEU A 5 -4.29 14.79 11.05
C LEU A 5 -4.90 13.57 11.77
N GLY A 6 -5.89 13.79 12.64
CA GLY A 6 -6.63 12.72 13.30
C GLY A 6 -7.41 11.83 12.33
N PHE A 7 -7.98 12.41 11.27
CA PHE A 7 -8.66 11.66 10.22
C PHE A 7 -7.68 10.80 9.41
N ILE A 8 -6.48 11.31 9.12
CA ILE A 8 -5.41 10.57 8.45
C ILE A 8 -4.85 9.43 9.34
N ASN A 9 -4.78 9.60 10.66
CA ASN A 9 -4.38 8.52 11.59
C ASN A 9 -5.47 7.44 11.81
N LEU A 10 -6.73 7.80 11.58
CA LEU A 10 -7.85 6.85 11.55
C LEU A 10 -7.98 6.12 10.21
N LEU A 11 -7.36 6.64 9.15
CA LEU A 11 -7.19 5.85 7.94
C LEU A 11 -6.31 4.64 8.30
N PRO A 12 -6.64 3.47 7.77
CA PRO A 12 -5.97 2.22 8.09
C PRO A 12 -4.59 2.16 7.45
N ILE A 13 -3.69 3.03 7.93
CA ILE A 13 -2.29 2.99 7.60
C ILE A 13 -1.60 2.28 8.76
N PRO A 14 -0.98 1.12 8.50
CA PRO A 14 -0.32 0.20 9.44
C PRO A 14 0.53 0.75 10.60
N MET A 15 0.84 2.04 10.61
CA MET A 15 2.02 2.60 11.27
C MET A 15 1.72 3.74 12.26
N LEU A 16 0.45 4.13 12.47
CA LEU A 16 0.03 5.32 13.25
C LEU A 16 -1.26 5.10 14.10
N ASP A 17 -1.33 4.05 14.93
CA ASP A 17 -2.48 3.71 15.82
C ASP A 17 -3.77 3.15 15.16
N GLY A 18 -4.10 3.51 13.91
CA GLY A 18 -5.29 3.00 13.20
C GLY A 18 -5.24 1.52 12.79
N GLY A 19 -4.04 0.94 12.67
CA GLY A 19 -3.87 -0.49 12.36
C GLY A 19 -4.46 -1.41 13.42
N HIS A 20 -4.31 -1.05 14.71
CA HIS A 20 -4.89 -1.81 15.82
C HIS A 20 -6.43 -1.80 15.81
N LEU A 21 -7.07 -0.70 15.37
CA LEU A 21 -8.52 -0.61 15.25
C LEU A 21 -9.08 -1.53 14.15
N LEU A 22 -8.37 -1.67 13.03
CA LEU A 22 -8.72 -2.67 12.02
C LEU A 22 -8.59 -4.09 12.55
N PHE A 23 -7.50 -4.39 13.29
CA PHE A 23 -7.36 -5.69 13.93
C PHE A 23 -8.46 -5.93 14.96
N TYR A 24 -8.83 -4.93 15.76
CA TYR A 24 -9.99 -5.04 16.66
C TYR A 24 -11.32 -5.23 15.92
N GLY A 25 -11.51 -4.63 14.74
CA GLY A 25 -12.67 -4.88 13.89
C GLY A 25 -12.71 -6.33 13.36
N ILE A 26 -11.56 -6.84 12.92
CA ILE A 26 -11.40 -8.24 12.52
C ILE A 26 -11.59 -9.16 13.72
N GLU A 27 -11.04 -8.85 14.89
CA GLU A 27 -11.24 -9.59 16.14
C GLU A 27 -12.70 -9.56 16.59
N ALA A 28 -13.44 -8.46 16.38
CA ALA A 28 -14.87 -8.38 16.70
C ALA A 28 -15.69 -9.33 15.82
N VAL A 29 -15.30 -9.50 14.55
CA VAL A 29 -15.92 -10.45 13.62
C VAL A 29 -15.44 -11.89 13.86
N GLN A 30 -14.15 -12.08 14.17
CA GLN A 30 -13.46 -13.37 14.24
C GLN A 30 -13.40 -13.94 15.68
N ARG A 31 -13.80 -13.14 16.68
CA ARG A 31 -13.85 -13.42 18.14
C ARG A 31 -12.57 -14.01 18.73
N ARG A 32 -11.44 -13.85 18.05
CA ARG A 32 -10.14 -14.42 18.45
C ARG A 32 -9.06 -13.40 18.17
N PRO A 33 -8.09 -13.24 19.10
CA PRO A 33 -7.07 -12.23 18.94
C PRO A 33 -6.21 -12.51 17.70
N VAL A 34 -5.96 -11.49 16.89
CA VAL A 34 -5.11 -11.64 15.70
C VAL A 34 -3.67 -11.71 16.17
N SER A 35 -3.03 -12.87 16.00
CA SER A 35 -1.65 -13.07 16.44
C SER A 35 -0.71 -12.08 15.73
N GLU A 36 0.28 -11.56 16.45
CA GLU A 36 1.30 -10.63 15.90
C GLU A 36 1.95 -11.16 14.61
N ARG A 37 2.11 -12.49 14.50
CA ARG A 37 2.67 -13.15 13.32
C ARG A 37 1.80 -13.00 12.07
N VAL A 38 0.48 -12.96 12.23
CA VAL A 38 -0.48 -12.72 11.14
C VAL A 38 -0.46 -11.25 10.73
N GLN A 39 -0.37 -10.34 11.70
CA GLN A 39 -0.23 -8.90 11.44
C GLN A 39 1.05 -8.59 10.67
N GLU A 40 2.17 -9.19 11.07
CA GLU A 40 3.46 -9.04 10.39
C GLU A 40 3.43 -9.60 8.96
N TRP A 41 2.80 -10.75 8.76
CA TRP A 41 2.59 -11.34 7.42
C TRP A 41 1.67 -10.50 6.54
N ALA A 42 0.59 -9.96 7.10
CA ALA A 42 -0.33 -9.09 6.39
C ALA A 42 0.39 -7.83 5.89
N TYR A 43 1.19 -7.18 6.74
CA TYR A 43 1.97 -6.01 6.32
C TYR A 43 3.05 -6.35 5.29
N LYS A 44 3.80 -7.44 5.47
CA LYS A 44 4.80 -7.88 4.49
C LYS A 44 4.16 -8.19 3.14
N SER A 45 3.03 -8.88 3.14
CA SER A 45 2.30 -9.23 1.90
C SER A 45 1.69 -8.00 1.23
N GLY A 46 1.11 -7.07 1.99
CA GLY A 46 0.58 -5.81 1.47
C GLY A 46 1.66 -4.91 0.88
N LEU A 47 2.81 -4.79 1.55
CA LEU A 47 3.96 -4.07 1.02
C LEU A 47 4.51 -4.71 -0.25
N ALA A 48 4.65 -6.04 -0.27
CA ALA A 48 5.09 -6.76 -1.46
C ALA A 48 4.13 -6.56 -2.64
N ALA A 49 2.81 -6.60 -2.40
CA ALA A 49 1.79 -6.36 -3.42
C ALA A 49 1.85 -4.92 -3.95
N LEU A 50 2.01 -3.92 -3.07
CA LEU A 50 2.17 -2.52 -3.45
C LEU A 50 3.42 -2.30 -4.30
N LEU A 51 4.57 -2.83 -3.88
CA LEU A 51 5.82 -2.72 -4.64
C LEU A 51 5.68 -3.40 -6.01
N THR A 52 5.05 -4.57 -6.06
CA THR A 52 4.79 -5.28 -7.32
C THR A 52 3.90 -4.43 -8.24
N MET A 53 2.82 -3.86 -7.71
CA MET A 53 1.94 -2.96 -8.46
C MET A 53 2.69 -1.72 -8.96
N MET A 54 3.50 -1.08 -8.12
CA MET A 54 4.30 0.07 -8.53
C MET A 54 5.20 -0.27 -9.71
N VAL A 55 5.90 -1.41 -9.65
CA VAL A 55 6.77 -1.88 -10.72
C VAL A 55 5.97 -2.14 -12.00
N LEU A 56 4.87 -2.88 -11.91
CA LEU A 56 4.03 -3.20 -13.07
C LEU A 56 3.45 -1.96 -13.74
N VAL A 57 2.91 -1.03 -12.95
CA VAL A 57 2.37 0.24 -13.46
C VAL A 57 3.48 1.09 -14.07
N THR A 58 4.64 1.19 -13.41
CA THR A 58 5.79 1.94 -13.94
C THR A 58 6.26 1.37 -15.27
N PHE A 59 6.34 0.04 -15.43
CA PHE A 59 6.69 -0.57 -16.71
C PHE A 59 5.64 -0.33 -17.79
N ASN A 60 4.35 -0.42 -17.44
CA ASN A 60 3.24 -0.14 -18.35
C ASN A 60 3.28 1.33 -18.81
N ASP A 61 3.48 2.25 -17.88
CA ASP A 61 3.62 3.68 -18.15
C ASP A 61 4.85 3.93 -19.02
N LEU A 62 6.02 3.38 -18.71
CA LEU A 62 7.24 3.50 -19.54
C LEU A 62 7.00 3.04 -20.99
N SER A 63 6.29 1.92 -21.16
CA SER A 63 5.98 1.38 -22.48
C SER A 63 4.94 2.24 -23.22
N SER A 64 3.96 2.79 -22.50
CA SER A 64 2.85 3.58 -23.03
C SER A 64 3.24 5.03 -23.34
N PHE A 65 4.11 5.64 -22.52
CA PHE A 65 4.51 7.06 -22.61
C PHE A 65 5.36 7.39 -23.84
N GLY A 66 5.62 6.41 -24.70
CA GLY A 66 6.38 6.64 -25.92
C GLY A 66 7.85 6.95 -25.65
N LEU A 67 8.45 6.42 -24.57
CA LEU A 67 9.90 6.45 -24.39
C LEU A 67 10.64 5.87 -25.59
N TRP A 68 10.04 4.87 -26.25
CA TRP A 68 10.52 4.35 -27.52
C TRP A 68 10.57 5.43 -28.62
N LYS A 69 9.60 6.36 -28.61
CA LYS A 69 9.47 7.48 -29.54
C LYS A 69 10.44 8.63 -29.21
N SER A 70 10.67 8.90 -27.92
CA SER A 70 11.67 9.89 -27.46
C SER A 70 13.11 9.39 -27.68
N LEU A 71 13.40 8.11 -27.47
CA LEU A 71 14.71 7.53 -27.77
C LEU A 71 14.96 7.44 -29.28
N SER A 72 13.97 7.03 -30.08
CA SER A 72 14.11 6.99 -31.54
C SER A 72 14.31 8.38 -32.16
N GLY A 73 13.77 9.44 -31.54
CA GLY A 73 13.96 10.83 -31.99
C GLY A 73 15.22 11.52 -31.47
N LEU A 74 15.97 10.90 -30.56
CA LEU A 74 17.27 11.38 -30.07
C LEU A 74 18.45 10.68 -30.76
N ILE A 75 18.22 9.49 -31.34
CA ILE A 75 19.24 8.67 -31.99
C ILE A 75 19.14 8.75 -33.54
N GLY A 76 18.03 9.25 -34.09
CA GLY A 76 17.86 9.57 -35.51
C GLY A 76 17.74 11.07 -35.74
#